data_AF-A0A069RK32-F1
#
_entry.id   AF-A0A069RK32-F1
#
_cell.length_a   1.000
_cell.length_b   1.000
_cell.length_c   1.000
_cell.angle_alpha   90.00
_cell.angle_beta   90.00
_cell.angle_gamma   90.00
#
_symmetry.space_group_name_H-M   'P 1'
#
loop_
_entity.id
_entity.type
_entity.pdbx_description
1 polymer ?
#
loop_
_entity_poly.entity_id
_entity_poly.type
_entity_poly.pdbx_seq_one_letter_code
_entity_poly.pdbx_strand_id
1 'polypeptide(L)'
;MKKLIAVFVFTMMITALSMVSFAEGQYENTKVNEALKSFMLSKNSKLTAQEADNVMRSIENASNAYGVEKDLITAMIWKESNFNLLLAYNRCIGPMQIHENTGKRGGLSKEDLYNSDKNIHFGTRYLANHIRSYGDVGKALSAYNQGSTRVNSGSYSKKYEESVLARQATVKAYINSYIYNSQN
;
A
#
# COMPACT_ATOMS: atom_id res chain seq x y z
N MET A 1 18.10 -47.30 -17.04
CA MET A 1 17.33 -46.44 -17.97
C MET A 1 15.97 -46.02 -17.41
N LYS A 2 15.04 -46.92 -17.04
CA LYS A 2 13.70 -46.54 -16.52
C LYS A 2 13.70 -45.60 -15.28
N LYS A 3 14.58 -45.83 -14.30
CA LYS A 3 14.73 -44.95 -13.13
C LYS A 3 15.22 -43.54 -13.48
N LEU A 4 16.08 -43.41 -14.50
CA LEU A 4 16.64 -42.13 -14.93
C LEU A 4 15.58 -41.28 -15.67
N ILE A 5 14.75 -41.93 -16.50
CA ILE A 5 13.61 -41.28 -17.17
C ILE A 5 12.58 -40.81 -16.13
N ALA A 6 12.28 -41.61 -15.10
CA ALA A 6 11.35 -41.23 -14.05
C ALA A 6 11.82 -40.00 -13.25
N VAL A 7 13.11 -39.91 -12.92
CA VAL A 7 13.69 -38.74 -12.24
C VAL A 7 13.62 -37.50 -13.13
N PHE A 8 13.92 -37.63 -14.42
CA PHE A 8 13.86 -36.51 -15.36
C PHE A 8 12.42 -35.97 -15.53
N VAL A 9 11.45 -36.87 -15.69
CA VAL A 9 10.02 -36.51 -15.79
C VAL A 9 9.53 -35.86 -14.50
N PHE A 10 9.92 -36.41 -13.33
CA PHE A 10 9.54 -35.85 -12.03
C PHE A 10 10.09 -34.44 -11.82
N THR A 11 11.36 -34.20 -12.13
CA THR A 11 11.96 -32.87 -12.06
C THR A 11 11.29 -31.89 -13.02
N MET A 12 11.00 -32.31 -14.27
CA MET A 12 10.28 -31.46 -15.24
C MET A 12 8.87 -31.11 -14.75
N MET A 13 8.16 -32.05 -14.11
CA MET A 13 6.84 -31.79 -13.53
C MET A 13 6.90 -30.79 -12.39
N ILE A 14 7.88 -30.90 -11.48
CA ILE A 14 8.07 -29.91 -10.40
C ILE A 14 8.33 -28.52 -10.99
N THR A 15 9.21 -28.41 -11.97
CA THR A 15 9.52 -27.11 -12.60
C THR A 15 8.31 -26.52 -13.31
N ALA A 16 7.52 -27.35 -14.00
CA ALA A 16 6.31 -26.90 -14.68
C ALA A 16 5.28 -26.38 -13.67
N LEU A 17 5.09 -27.09 -12.55
CA LEU A 17 4.18 -26.66 -11.48
C LEU A 17 4.59 -25.31 -10.88
N SER A 18 5.89 -25.12 -10.58
CA SER A 18 6.40 -23.84 -10.07
C SER A 18 6.22 -22.68 -11.05
N MET A 19 6.39 -22.91 -12.36
CA MET A 19 6.13 -21.89 -13.38
C MET A 19 4.66 -21.50 -13.46
N VAL A 20 3.73 -22.47 -13.34
CA VAL A 20 2.29 -22.21 -13.32
C VAL A 20 1.92 -21.36 -12.10
N SER A 21 2.35 -21.73 -10.88
CA SER A 21 2.07 -20.94 -9.68
C SER A 21 2.65 -19.52 -9.75
N PHE A 22 3.84 -19.35 -10.35
CA PHE A 22 4.41 -18.03 -10.58
C PHE A 22 3.58 -17.18 -11.56
N ALA A 23 3.12 -17.78 -12.66
CA ALA A 23 2.29 -17.09 -13.64
C ALA A 23 0.94 -16.67 -13.06
N GLU A 24 0.29 -17.54 -12.28
CA GLU A 24 -0.95 -17.23 -11.56
C GLU A 24 -0.75 -16.05 -10.59
N GLY A 25 0.33 -16.07 -9.80
CA GLY A 25 0.64 -14.98 -8.87
C GLY A 25 0.92 -13.63 -9.57
N GLN A 26 1.60 -13.63 -10.73
CA GLN A 26 1.82 -12.42 -11.52
C GLN A 26 0.52 -11.88 -12.14
N TYR A 27 -0.34 -12.78 -12.62
CA TYR A 27 -1.64 -12.43 -13.17
C TYR A 27 -2.54 -11.81 -12.10
N GLU A 28 -2.63 -12.44 -10.92
CA GLU A 28 -3.41 -11.92 -9.79
C GLU A 28 -2.88 -10.55 -9.35
N ASN A 29 -1.56 -10.40 -9.20
CA ASN A 29 -0.95 -9.12 -8.83
C ASN A 29 -1.27 -8.01 -9.84
N THR A 30 -1.25 -8.33 -11.14
CA THR A 30 -1.65 -7.40 -12.21
C THR A 30 -3.10 -6.96 -12.03
N LYS A 31 -4.02 -7.91 -11.78
CA LYS A 31 -5.44 -7.59 -11.54
C LYS A 31 -5.67 -6.78 -10.27
N VAL A 32 -4.91 -7.03 -9.21
CA VAL A 32 -4.94 -6.19 -8.00
C VAL A 32 -4.51 -4.75 -8.32
N ASN A 33 -3.43 -4.56 -9.09
CA ASN A 33 -2.97 -3.22 -9.49
C ASN A 33 -3.99 -2.49 -10.38
N GLU A 34 -4.62 -3.20 -11.32
CA GLU A 34 -5.71 -2.67 -12.15
C GLU A 34 -6.92 -2.26 -11.30
N ALA A 35 -7.32 -3.10 -10.34
CA ALA A 35 -8.42 -2.83 -9.42
C ALA A 35 -8.15 -1.61 -8.56
N LEU A 36 -6.95 -1.51 -7.96
CA LEU A 36 -6.54 -0.39 -7.13
C LEU A 36 -6.51 0.91 -7.95
N LYS A 37 -6.01 0.89 -9.19
CA LYS A 37 -6.07 2.04 -10.09
C LYS A 37 -7.50 2.50 -10.36
N SER A 38 -8.38 1.56 -10.71
CA SER A 38 -9.79 1.85 -10.96
C SER A 38 -10.47 2.43 -9.72
N PHE A 39 -10.15 1.87 -8.55
CA PHE A 39 -10.63 2.38 -7.27
C PHE A 39 -10.21 3.84 -7.03
N MET A 40 -8.93 4.17 -7.22
CA MET A 40 -8.42 5.54 -7.03
C MET A 40 -9.14 6.55 -7.92
N LEU A 41 -9.29 6.22 -9.21
CA LEU A 41 -10.03 7.04 -10.18
C LEU A 41 -11.51 7.22 -9.79
N SER A 42 -12.13 6.20 -9.21
CA SER A 42 -13.52 6.29 -8.71
C SER A 42 -13.69 7.22 -7.50
N LYS A 43 -12.63 7.46 -6.72
CA LYS A 43 -12.68 8.29 -5.50
C LYS A 43 -12.31 9.74 -5.73
N ASN A 44 -11.52 10.02 -6.75
CA ASN A 44 -11.11 11.38 -7.10
C ASN A 44 -11.20 11.60 -8.61
N SER A 45 -12.28 12.25 -9.04
CA SER A 45 -12.50 12.60 -10.46
C SER A 45 -11.47 13.57 -11.03
N LYS A 46 -10.66 14.22 -10.20
CA LYS A 46 -9.55 15.09 -10.63
C LYS A 46 -8.24 14.32 -10.85
N LEU A 47 -8.14 13.08 -10.39
CA LEU A 47 -6.97 12.25 -10.61
C LEU A 47 -6.98 11.74 -12.05
N THR A 48 -5.93 12.02 -12.81
CA THR A 48 -5.81 11.52 -14.17
C THR A 48 -5.40 10.05 -14.20
N ALA A 49 -5.65 9.36 -15.31
CA ALA A 49 -5.21 7.96 -15.49
C ALA A 49 -3.68 7.82 -15.33
N GLN A 50 -2.91 8.77 -15.88
CA GLN A 50 -1.45 8.77 -15.78
C GLN A 50 -0.95 8.98 -14.35
N GLU A 51 -1.58 9.88 -13.59
CA GLU A 51 -1.27 10.06 -12.17
C GLU A 51 -1.63 8.81 -11.37
N ALA A 52 -2.78 8.18 -11.65
CA ALA A 52 -3.18 6.94 -11.01
C ALA A 52 -2.19 5.79 -11.30
N ASP A 53 -1.68 5.68 -12.53
CA ASP A 53 -0.62 4.72 -12.87
C ASP A 53 0.67 4.98 -12.08
N ASN A 54 1.08 6.24 -11.95
CA ASN A 54 2.28 6.63 -11.20
C ASN A 54 2.13 6.35 -9.69
N VAL A 55 0.96 6.67 -9.13
CA VAL A 55 0.63 6.40 -7.73
C VAL A 55 0.59 4.90 -7.46
N MET A 56 -0.03 4.11 -8.35
CA MET A 56 -0.08 2.66 -8.21
C MET A 56 1.33 2.06 -8.24
N ARG A 57 2.18 2.51 -9.17
CA ARG A 57 3.59 2.07 -9.21
C ARG A 57 4.33 2.40 -7.90
N SER A 58 4.09 3.59 -7.35
CA SER A 58 4.68 4.01 -6.07
C SER A 58 4.19 3.14 -4.91
N ILE A 59 2.89 2.82 -4.87
CA ILE A 59 2.29 1.94 -3.86
C ILE A 59 2.87 0.53 -3.95
N GLU A 60 2.99 -0.03 -5.15
CA GLU A 60 3.57 -1.36 -5.37
C GLU A 60 5.04 -1.41 -4.93
N ASN A 61 5.84 -0.44 -5.36
CA ASN A 61 7.25 -0.37 -4.98
C ASN A 61 7.42 -0.21 -3.46
N ALA A 62 6.62 0.64 -2.82
CA ALA A 62 6.67 0.83 -1.37
C ALA A 62 6.18 -0.41 -0.61
N SER A 63 5.12 -1.08 -1.09
CA SER A 63 4.63 -2.35 -0.55
C SER A 63 5.74 -3.40 -0.55
N ASN A 64 6.39 -3.59 -1.70
CA ASN A 64 7.47 -4.55 -1.86
C ASN A 64 8.70 -4.21 -1.00
N ALA A 65 9.03 -2.92 -0.88
CA ALA A 65 10.21 -2.48 -0.13
C ALA A 65 10.03 -2.57 1.40
N TYR A 66 8.81 -2.40 1.91
CA TYR A 66 8.57 -2.24 3.34
C TYR A 66 7.62 -3.27 3.96
N GLY A 67 7.07 -4.20 3.16
CA GLY A 67 6.20 -5.27 3.63
C GLY A 67 4.85 -4.78 4.16
N VAL A 68 4.33 -3.68 3.62
CA VAL A 68 3.01 -3.14 3.97
C VAL A 68 2.06 -3.40 2.81
N GLU A 69 0.91 -4.01 3.09
CA GLU A 69 -0.08 -4.39 2.06
C GLU A 69 -0.53 -3.20 1.19
N LYS A 70 -0.62 -3.42 -0.13
CA LYS A 70 -1.05 -2.40 -1.11
C LYS A 70 -2.43 -1.80 -0.78
N ASP A 71 -3.35 -2.61 -0.26
CA ASP A 71 -4.68 -2.16 0.15
C ASP A 71 -4.67 -1.22 1.36
N LEU A 72 -3.74 -1.43 2.30
CA LEU A 72 -3.57 -0.59 3.49
C LEU A 72 -2.95 0.74 3.10
N ILE A 73 -1.92 0.73 2.25
CA ILE A 73 -1.32 1.96 1.70
C ILE A 73 -2.37 2.77 0.94
N THR A 74 -3.14 2.11 0.06
CA THR A 74 -4.25 2.75 -0.67
C THR A 74 -5.30 3.34 0.28
N ALA A 75 -5.70 2.61 1.31
CA ALA A 75 -6.66 3.07 2.32
C ALA A 75 -6.17 4.29 3.10
N MET A 76 -4.87 4.34 3.43
CA MET A 76 -4.26 5.51 4.03
C MET A 76 -4.27 6.71 3.10
N ILE A 77 -3.84 6.57 1.84
CA ILE A 77 -3.87 7.68 0.87
C ILE A 77 -5.30 8.19 0.68
N TRP A 78 -6.28 7.27 0.62
CA TRP A 78 -7.69 7.63 0.56
C TRP A 78 -8.12 8.43 1.80
N LYS A 79 -7.71 8.00 3.00
CA LYS A 79 -8.02 8.70 4.26
C LYS A 79 -7.38 10.09 4.32
N GLU A 80 -6.14 10.19 3.90
CA GLU A 80 -5.30 11.37 4.12
C GLU A 80 -5.57 12.48 3.12
N SER A 81 -5.71 12.13 1.84
CA SER A 81 -5.79 13.13 0.76
C SER A 81 -6.97 12.94 -0.18
N ASN A 82 -7.72 11.84 -0.05
CA ASN A 82 -8.65 11.40 -1.08
C ASN A 82 -7.99 11.40 -2.47
N PHE A 83 -6.74 10.92 -2.53
CA PHE A 83 -5.91 10.93 -3.74
C PHE A 83 -5.64 12.31 -4.35
N ASN A 84 -5.70 13.39 -3.55
CA ASN A 84 -5.17 14.69 -3.94
C ASN A 84 -3.65 14.73 -3.69
N LEU A 85 -2.90 14.50 -4.76
CA LEU A 85 -1.44 14.30 -4.72
C LEU A 85 -0.66 15.52 -4.20
N LEU A 86 -1.24 16.71 -4.26
CA LEU A 86 -0.59 17.97 -3.88
C LEU A 86 -1.26 18.62 -2.65
N LEU A 87 -2.12 17.88 -1.93
CA LEU A 87 -2.81 18.43 -0.76
C LEU A 87 -1.79 18.91 0.28
N ALA A 88 -1.97 20.14 0.74
CA ALA A 88 -1.23 20.68 1.87
C ALA A 88 -2.23 21.20 2.92
N TYR A 89 -2.18 20.64 4.13
CA TYR A 89 -3.09 20.98 5.21
C TYR A 89 -2.37 20.90 6.56
N ASN A 90 -2.44 21.96 7.38
CA ASN A 90 -1.81 22.00 8.71
C ASN A 90 -0.34 21.52 8.73
N ARG A 91 0.46 21.92 7.73
CA ARG A 91 1.86 21.51 7.54
C ARG A 91 2.08 20.02 7.22
N CYS A 92 1.02 19.29 6.91
CA CYS A 92 1.06 17.97 6.29
C CYS A 92 0.94 18.13 4.77
N ILE A 93 1.73 17.37 4.01
CA ILE A 93 1.86 17.54 2.56
C ILE A 93 1.76 16.18 1.84
N GLY A 94 1.11 16.21 0.68
CA GLY A 94 1.10 15.13 -0.30
C GLY A 94 0.10 13.99 0.00
N PRO A 95 0.18 12.90 -0.76
CA PRO A 95 -0.83 11.83 -0.75
C PRO A 95 -1.01 11.16 0.61
N MET A 96 0.07 10.99 1.39
CA MET A 96 0.03 10.40 2.73
C MET A 96 0.11 11.43 3.87
N GLN A 97 -0.09 12.73 3.56
CA GLN A 97 -0.12 13.84 4.50
C GLN A 97 1.04 13.82 5.52
N ILE A 98 2.26 13.78 5.00
CA ILE A 98 3.46 13.76 5.83
C ILE A 98 3.68 15.15 6.43
N HIS A 99 3.73 15.24 7.76
CA HIS A 99 4.09 16.48 8.45
C HIS A 99 5.51 16.90 8.09
N GLU A 100 5.73 18.18 7.75
CA GLU A 100 7.02 18.74 7.32
C GLU A 100 8.19 18.34 8.24
N ASN A 101 8.05 18.51 9.57
CA ASN A 101 9.09 18.13 10.52
C ASN A 101 9.40 16.62 10.53
N THR A 102 8.40 15.77 10.25
CA THR A 102 8.58 14.32 10.14
C THR A 102 9.35 13.99 8.87
N GLY A 103 8.98 14.60 7.74
CA GLY A 103 9.73 14.48 6.47
C GLY A 103 11.19 14.94 6.62
N LYS A 104 11.41 16.09 7.25
CA LYS A 104 12.76 16.64 7.50
C LYS A 104 13.63 15.71 8.34
N ARG A 105 13.10 15.15 9.45
CA ARG A 105 13.83 14.12 10.24
C ARG A 105 14.14 12.88 9.41
N GLY A 106 13.33 12.63 8.38
CA GLY A 106 13.45 11.57 7.41
C GLY A 106 14.41 11.83 6.25
N GLY A 107 15.00 13.02 6.16
CA GLY A 107 15.88 13.42 5.06
C GLY A 107 15.17 14.01 3.84
N LEU A 108 13.87 14.36 3.94
CA LEU A 108 13.13 14.99 2.84
C LEU A 108 13.03 16.51 3.02
N SER A 109 13.17 17.24 1.91
CA SER A 109 12.80 18.67 1.86
C SER A 109 11.28 18.84 1.85
N LYS A 110 10.79 20.07 1.92
CA LYS A 110 9.36 20.35 1.78
C LYS A 110 8.87 20.04 0.36
N GLU A 111 9.69 20.36 -0.64
CA GLU A 111 9.42 20.13 -2.07
C GLU A 111 9.33 18.64 -2.37
N ASP A 112 10.17 17.83 -1.73
CA ASP A 112 10.12 16.37 -1.83
C ASP A 112 8.78 15.79 -1.38
N LEU A 113 8.08 16.44 -0.44
CA LEU A 113 6.78 15.96 0.04
C LEU A 113 5.66 16.12 -1.00
N TYR A 114 5.83 17.00 -1.99
CA TYR A 114 4.91 17.11 -3.14
C TYR A 114 5.19 16.07 -4.23
N ASN A 115 6.33 15.39 -4.18
CA ASN A 115 6.61 14.27 -5.06
C ASN A 115 5.91 13.02 -4.52
N SER A 116 4.92 12.50 -5.27
CA SER A 116 4.09 11.37 -4.81
C SER A 116 4.90 10.10 -4.52
N ASP A 117 5.91 9.79 -5.31
CA ASP A 117 6.76 8.61 -5.10
C ASP A 117 7.54 8.73 -3.79
N LYS A 118 8.24 9.85 -3.57
CA LYS A 118 8.98 10.12 -2.32
C LYS A 118 8.04 10.13 -1.12
N ASN A 119 6.87 10.75 -1.25
CA ASN A 119 5.88 10.85 -0.17
C ASN A 119 5.34 9.46 0.23
N ILE A 120 4.93 8.65 -0.75
CA ILE A 120 4.37 7.31 -0.53
C ILE A 120 5.43 6.37 0.04
N HIS A 121 6.65 6.38 -0.50
CA HIS A 121 7.74 5.59 0.06
C HIS A 121 8.07 6.00 1.50
N PHE A 122 8.12 7.29 1.79
CA PHE A 122 8.39 7.78 3.14
C PHE A 122 7.29 7.41 4.12
N GLY A 123 6.02 7.67 3.77
CA GLY A 123 4.86 7.35 4.61
C GLY A 123 4.76 5.85 4.88
N THR A 124 4.93 5.02 3.85
CA THR A 124 4.88 3.56 3.98
C THR A 124 6.00 3.05 4.89
N ARG A 125 7.24 3.55 4.71
CA ARG A 125 8.36 3.22 5.60
C ARG A 125 8.09 3.64 7.04
N TYR A 126 7.52 4.83 7.23
CA TYR A 126 7.18 5.36 8.54
C TYR A 126 6.11 4.50 9.24
N LEU A 127 5.07 4.08 8.52
CA LEU A 127 4.09 3.10 9.02
C LEU A 127 4.76 1.76 9.36
N ALA A 128 5.58 1.22 8.47
CA ALA A 128 6.27 -0.06 8.68
C ALA A 128 7.13 -0.05 9.95
N ASN A 129 7.81 1.08 10.24
CA ASN A 129 8.57 1.25 11.48
C ASN A 129 7.67 1.15 12.72
N HIS A 130 6.48 1.76 12.69
CA HIS A 130 5.51 1.63 13.77
C HIS A 130 4.97 0.21 13.88
N ILE A 131 4.62 -0.45 12.78
CA ILE A 131 4.18 -1.86 12.78
C ILE A 131 5.23 -2.74 13.47
N ARG A 132 6.52 -2.58 13.13
CA ARG A 132 7.61 -3.32 13.79
C ARG A 132 7.76 -2.99 15.27
N SER A 133 7.49 -1.75 15.66
CA SER A 133 7.62 -1.29 17.06
C SER A 133 6.49 -1.81 17.95
N TYR A 134 5.27 -1.91 17.41
CA TYR A 134 4.09 -2.28 18.19
C TYR A 134 3.63 -3.73 18.01
N GLY A 135 4.02 -4.39 16.90
CA GLY A 135 3.49 -5.71 16.52
C GLY A 135 2.00 -5.70 16.19
N ASP A 136 1.38 -4.52 16.10
CA ASP A 136 -0.05 -4.31 15.96
C ASP A 136 -0.31 -3.16 14.98
N VAL A 137 -1.01 -3.47 13.89
CA VAL A 137 -1.29 -2.51 12.81
C VAL A 137 -2.17 -1.35 13.30
N GLY A 138 -3.12 -1.62 14.20
CA GLY A 138 -4.03 -0.59 14.71
C GLY A 138 -3.30 0.45 15.56
N LYS A 139 -2.49 0.00 16.53
CA LYS A 139 -1.58 0.86 17.29
C LYS A 139 -0.60 1.59 16.38
N ALA A 140 -0.08 0.94 15.34
CA ALA A 140 0.81 1.59 14.39
C ALA A 140 0.13 2.74 13.64
N LEU A 141 -1.11 2.56 13.18
CA LEU A 141 -1.92 3.62 12.56
C LEU A 141 -2.20 4.75 13.55
N SER A 142 -2.54 4.41 14.80
CA SER A 142 -2.72 5.39 15.86
C SER A 142 -1.46 6.21 16.12
N ALA A 143 -0.28 5.58 16.10
CA ALA A 143 1.02 6.24 16.29
C ALA A 143 1.45 7.06 15.06
N TYR A 144 1.08 6.61 13.85
CA TYR A 144 1.28 7.36 12.62
C TYR A 144 0.61 8.74 12.70
N ASN A 145 -0.65 8.77 13.16
CA ASN A 145 -1.46 9.99 13.25
C ASN A 145 -1.19 10.85 14.51
N GLN A 146 -0.99 10.24 15.67
CA GLN A 146 -0.92 10.96 16.96
C GLN A 146 0.49 10.99 17.58
N GLY A 147 1.46 10.28 16.99
CA GLY A 147 2.81 10.12 17.50
C GLY A 147 2.93 9.06 18.60
N SER A 148 4.08 8.39 18.65
CA SER A 148 4.33 7.28 19.57
C SER A 148 4.24 7.67 21.03
N THR A 149 4.60 8.90 21.41
CA THR A 149 4.51 9.35 22.82
C THR A 149 3.08 9.24 23.36
N ARG A 150 2.07 9.66 22.59
CA ARG A 150 0.66 9.57 23.00
C ARG A 150 0.13 8.15 23.01
N VAL A 151 0.60 7.31 22.08
CA VAL A 151 0.20 5.90 22.04
C VAL A 151 0.80 5.14 23.23
N ASN A 152 2.07 5.38 23.53
CA ASN A 152 2.77 4.75 24.65
C ASN A 152 2.21 5.16 26.01
N SER A 153 1.71 6.40 26.15
CA SER A 153 1.05 6.85 27.38
C SER A 153 -0.38 6.32 27.54
N GLY A 154 -0.94 5.65 26.51
CA GLY A 154 -2.32 5.15 26.51
C GLY A 154 -3.39 6.23 26.32
N SER A 155 -3.00 7.50 26.12
CA SER A 155 -3.93 8.65 26.02
C SER A 155 -4.34 8.97 24.57
N TYR A 156 -4.35 7.97 23.69
CA TYR A 156 -4.62 8.13 22.26
C TYR A 156 -6.04 7.71 21.88
N SER A 157 -6.55 8.25 20.78
CA SER A 157 -7.84 7.87 20.21
C SER A 157 -7.69 6.81 19.11
N LYS A 158 -8.58 5.82 19.05
CA LYS A 158 -8.62 4.80 17.98
C LYS A 158 -9.34 5.26 16.70
N LYS A 159 -9.95 6.46 16.70
CA LYS A 159 -10.76 6.95 15.57
C LYS A 159 -10.03 6.91 14.23
N TYR A 160 -8.74 7.23 14.21
CA TYR A 160 -7.96 7.21 12.97
C TYR A 160 -7.71 5.77 12.49
N GLU A 161 -7.25 4.90 13.38
CA GLU A 161 -7.09 3.46 13.15
C GLU A 161 -8.36 2.83 12.58
N GLU A 162 -9.50 3.01 13.25
CA GLU A 162 -10.80 2.47 12.83
C GLU A 162 -11.20 3.00 11.44
N SER A 163 -10.95 4.28 11.19
CA SER A 163 -11.25 4.94 9.91
C SER A 163 -10.43 4.40 8.74
N VAL A 164 -9.16 4.04 8.97
CA VAL A 164 -8.28 3.44 7.96
C VAL A 164 -8.61 1.96 7.75
N LEU A 165 -8.82 1.19 8.82
CA LEU A 165 -9.16 -0.24 8.68
C LEU A 165 -10.52 -0.46 7.99
N ALA A 166 -11.51 0.40 8.24
CA ALA A 166 -12.77 0.36 7.51
C ALA A 166 -12.59 0.68 6.01
N ARG A 167 -11.69 1.62 5.68
CA ARG A 167 -11.32 1.92 4.29
C ARG A 167 -10.59 0.76 3.65
N GLN A 168 -9.66 0.12 4.36
CA GLN A 168 -8.96 -1.07 3.88
C GLN A 168 -9.93 -2.20 3.57
N ALA A 169 -10.91 -2.46 4.44
CA ALA A 169 -11.97 -3.44 4.17
C ALA A 169 -12.76 -3.11 2.89
N THR A 170 -13.07 -1.82 2.68
CA THR A 170 -13.73 -1.36 1.44
C THR A 170 -12.86 -1.57 0.20
N VAL A 171 -11.56 -1.28 0.29
CA VAL A 171 -10.59 -1.50 -0.80
C VAL A 171 -10.47 -2.99 -1.13
N LYS A 172 -10.37 -3.86 -0.11
CA LYS A 172 -10.35 -5.33 -0.29
C LYS A 172 -11.61 -5.84 -0.98
N ALA A 173 -12.78 -5.40 -0.53
CA ALA A 173 -14.06 -5.78 -1.15
C ALA A 173 -14.13 -5.34 -2.63
N TYR A 174 -13.63 -4.15 -2.94
CA TYR A 174 -13.55 -3.67 -4.31
C TYR A 174 -12.61 -4.51 -5.18
N ILE A 175 -11.40 -4.83 -4.68
CA ILE A 175 -10.44 -5.71 -5.37
C ILE A 175 -11.10 -7.06 -5.70
N ASN A 176 -11.74 -7.70 -4.71
CA ASN A 176 -12.37 -9.01 -4.91
C ASN A 176 -13.47 -8.95 -5.97
N SER A 177 -14.32 -7.92 -5.93
CA SER A 177 -15.36 -7.74 -6.95
C SER A 177 -14.76 -7.49 -8.34
N TYR A 178 -13.68 -6.71 -8.44
CA TYR A 178 -13.02 -6.41 -9.71
C TYR A 178 -12.41 -7.66 -10.34
N ILE A 179 -11.71 -8.47 -9.53
CA ILE A 179 -11.10 -9.72 -9.99
C ILE A 179 -12.19 -10.69 -10.44
N TYR A 180 -13.23 -10.90 -9.63
CA TYR A 180 -14.35 -11.79 -9.98
C TYR A 180 -15.01 -11.41 -11.32
N ASN A 181 -15.27 -10.11 -11.53
CA ASN A 181 -15.87 -9.62 -12.76
C ASN A 181 -14.91 -9.64 -13.96
N SER A 182 -13.60 -9.80 -13.75
CA SER A 182 -12.61 -9.91 -14.83
C SER A 182 -12.39 -11.35 -15.31
N GLN A 183 -12.91 -12.35 -14.57
CA GLN A 183 -12.84 -13.78 -14.93
C GLN A 183 -14.08 -14.29 -15.67
N ASN A 184 -15.17 -13.51 -15.66
CA ASN A 184 -16.45 -13.83 -16.29
C ASN A 184 -16.73 -12.87 -17.46
#